data_AF-A0A927KX15-F1
#
_entry.id   AF-A0A927KX15-F1
#
_cell.length_a   1.000
_cell.length_b   1.000
_cell.length_c   1.000
_cell.angle_alpha   90.00
_cell.angle_beta   90.00
_cell.angle_gamma   90.00
#
_symmetry.space_group_name_H-M   'P 1'
#
loop_
_entity.id
_entity.type
_entity.pdbx_description
1 polymer ?
#
loop_
_entity_poly.entity_id
_entity_poly.type
_entity_poly.pdbx_seq_one_letter_code
_entity_poly.pdbx_strand_id
1 'polypeptide(L)'
;MKIRSDVTELLRQGFNNAEIAEETGLHKRTIAQARHRLGIPNATRRRRPTRLERLYLEAVPTGRVKDWKPPAGRMPLSPDQQRANRERLLAALRDPAA
;
A
#
# COMPACT_ATOMS: atom_id res chain seq x y z
N MET A 1 23.19 -18.76 -25.19
CA MET A 1 21.84 -18.20 -24.92
C MET A 1 22.01 -16.71 -24.72
N LYS A 2 21.35 -15.89 -25.55
CA LYS A 2 21.30 -14.43 -25.32
C LYS A 2 20.30 -14.17 -24.18
N ILE A 3 20.74 -13.53 -23.11
CA ILE A 3 19.85 -13.14 -22.01
C ILE A 3 19.19 -11.83 -22.43
N ARG A 4 17.85 -11.77 -22.39
CA ARG A 4 17.12 -10.55 -22.71
C ARG A 4 17.38 -9.48 -21.63
N SER A 5 17.39 -8.22 -22.02
CA SER A 5 17.68 -7.09 -21.13
C SER A 5 16.63 -6.95 -20.02
N ASP A 6 15.35 -7.12 -20.36
CA ASP A 6 14.20 -7.12 -19.44
C ASP A 6 14.38 -8.12 -18.28
N VAL A 7 14.74 -9.36 -18.58
CA VAL A 7 15.01 -10.40 -17.57
C VAL A 7 16.19 -10.00 -16.68
N THR A 8 17.24 -9.42 -17.27
CA THR A 8 18.44 -9.01 -16.52
C THR A 8 18.11 -7.90 -15.52
N GLU A 9 17.27 -6.95 -15.92
CA GLU A 9 16.83 -5.85 -15.06
C GLU A 9 15.96 -6.36 -13.90
N LEU A 10 14.95 -7.19 -14.18
CA LEU A 10 14.09 -7.77 -13.14
C LEU A 10 14.88 -8.66 -12.16
N LEU A 11 15.88 -9.42 -12.65
CA LEU A 11 16.75 -10.21 -11.80
C LEU A 11 17.57 -9.33 -10.84
N ARG A 12 18.07 -8.18 -11.30
CA ARG A 12 18.81 -7.21 -10.47
C ARG A 12 17.92 -6.50 -9.45
N GLN A 13 16.65 -6.25 -9.79
CA GLN A 13 15.65 -5.71 -8.88
C GLN A 13 15.17 -6.73 -7.82
N GLY A 14 15.65 -7.98 -7.89
CA GLY A 14 15.38 -9.00 -6.89
C GLY A 14 14.04 -9.73 -7.05
N PHE A 15 13.42 -9.66 -8.23
CA PHE A 15 12.23 -10.45 -8.52
C PHE A 15 12.55 -11.95 -8.55
N ASN A 16 11.60 -12.77 -8.14
CA ASN A 16 11.74 -14.23 -8.21
C ASN A 16 11.39 -14.77 -9.61
N ASN A 17 11.78 -16.01 -9.92
CA ASN A 17 11.58 -16.58 -11.26
C ASN A 17 10.10 -16.69 -11.69
N ALA A 18 9.16 -16.77 -10.74
CA ALA A 18 7.74 -16.84 -11.06
C ALA A 18 7.19 -15.46 -11.44
N GLU A 19 7.56 -14.41 -10.70
CA GLU A 19 7.19 -13.03 -11.02
C GLU A 19 7.76 -12.61 -12.38
N ILE A 20 9.02 -12.96 -12.66
CA ILE A 20 9.64 -12.67 -13.96
C ILE A 20 8.93 -13.44 -15.08
N ALA A 21 8.51 -14.69 -14.84
CA ALA A 21 7.77 -15.47 -15.83
C ALA A 21 6.39 -14.88 -16.14
N GLU A 22 5.70 -14.36 -15.12
CA GLU A 22 4.42 -13.66 -15.27
C GLU A 22 4.60 -12.35 -16.05
N GLU A 23 5.65 -11.58 -15.75
CA GLU A 23 5.92 -10.29 -16.40
C GLU A 23 6.39 -10.43 -17.85
N THR A 24 7.35 -11.34 -18.10
CA THR A 24 7.99 -11.46 -19.43
C THR A 24 7.39 -12.55 -20.31
N GLY A 25 6.46 -13.36 -19.79
CA GLY A 25 5.88 -14.52 -20.48
C GLY A 25 6.87 -15.65 -20.77
N LEU A 26 8.07 -15.63 -20.18
CA LEU A 26 9.11 -16.63 -20.43
C LEU A 26 8.95 -17.85 -19.53
N HIS A 27 9.33 -19.01 -20.06
CA HIS A 27 9.34 -20.22 -19.25
C HIS A 27 10.34 -20.11 -18.09
N LYS A 28 9.93 -20.53 -16.88
CA LYS A 28 10.72 -20.44 -15.63
C LYS A 28 12.13 -21.04 -15.76
N ARG A 29 12.28 -22.09 -16.57
CA ARG A 29 13.59 -22.73 -16.85
C ARG A 29 14.57 -21.78 -17.53
N THR A 30 14.10 -20.95 -18.46
CA THR A 30 14.93 -19.96 -19.17
C THR A 30 15.44 -18.90 -18.21
N ILE A 31 14.58 -18.43 -17.30
CA ILE A 31 14.92 -17.44 -16.28
C ILE A 31 15.90 -18.02 -15.26
N ALA A 32 15.70 -19.28 -14.82
CA ALA A 32 16.62 -19.97 -13.93
C ALA A 32 18.03 -20.11 -14.53
N GLN A 33 18.13 -20.41 -15.83
CA GLN A 33 19.43 -20.45 -16.52
C GLN A 33 20.07 -19.06 -16.64
N ALA A 34 19.28 -18.01 -16.89
CA ALA A 34 19.78 -16.64 -16.92
C ALA A 34 20.33 -16.22 -15.54
N ARG A 35 19.58 -16.53 -14.48
CA ARG A 35 19.97 -16.28 -13.10
C ARG A 35 21.29 -16.97 -12.72
N HIS A 36 21.43 -18.25 -13.06
CA HIS A 36 22.66 -19.01 -12.82
C HIS A 36 23.85 -18.42 -13.59
N ARG A 37 23.67 -18.03 -14.85
CA ARG A 37 24.75 -17.40 -15.65
C ARG A 37 25.19 -16.04 -15.10
N LEU A 38 24.27 -15.31 -14.49
CA LEU A 38 24.56 -14.01 -13.88
C LEU A 38 25.06 -14.12 -12.43
N GLY A 39 25.12 -15.33 -11.85
CA GLY A 39 25.55 -15.54 -10.46
C GLY A 39 24.60 -14.92 -9.43
N ILE A 40 23.36 -14.61 -9.81
CA ILE A 40 22.39 -13.97 -8.92
C ILE A 40 21.72 -15.05 -8.08
N PRO A 41 21.74 -14.99 -6.73
CA PRO A 41 21.04 -15.97 -5.91
C PRO A 41 19.53 -15.92 -6.17
N ASN A 42 18.84 -17.03 -5.93
CA ASN A 42 17.40 -17.03 -6.08
C ASN A 42 16.78 -16.14 -5.00
N ALA A 43 15.93 -15.20 -5.40
CA ALA A 43 15.23 -14.35 -4.45
C ALA A 43 14.33 -15.23 -3.56
N THR A 44 14.40 -15.03 -2.25
CA THR A 44 13.48 -15.68 -1.32
C THR A 44 12.07 -15.32 -1.74
N ARG A 45 11.18 -16.33 -1.79
CA ARG A 45 9.80 -16.12 -2.20
C ARG A 45 9.19 -15.07 -1.26
N ARG A 46 8.79 -13.91 -1.80
CA ARG A 46 8.10 -12.90 -1.01
C ARG A 46 6.88 -13.57 -0.38
N ARG A 47 6.73 -13.43 0.94
CA ARG A 47 5.55 -13.92 1.64
C ARG A 47 4.33 -13.31 0.94
N ARG A 48 3.38 -14.14 0.49
CA ARG A 48 2.13 -13.61 -0.05
C ARG A 48 1.44 -12.82 1.08
N PRO A 49 1.08 -11.55 0.85
CA PRO A 49 0.37 -10.79 1.85
C PRO A 49 -0.97 -11.47 2.14
N THR A 50 -1.26 -11.60 3.43
CA THR A 50 -2.55 -12.10 3.92
C THR A 50 -3.66 -11.21 3.37
N ARG A 51 -4.90 -11.71 3.39
CA ARG A 51 -6.07 -10.91 2.99
C ARG A 51 -6.14 -9.60 3.80
N LEU A 52 -5.78 -9.66 5.07
CA LEU A 52 -5.72 -8.51 5.97
C LEU A 52 -4.60 -7.52 5.58
N GLU A 53 -3.39 -8.03 5.30
CA GLU A 53 -2.26 -7.19 4.88
C GLU A 53 -2.52 -6.49 3.54
N ARG A 54 -3.19 -7.16 2.59
CA ARG A 54 -3.64 -6.51 1.33
C ARG A 54 -4.60 -5.36 1.58
N LEU A 55 -5.62 -5.58 2.42
CA LEU A 55 -6.56 -4.54 2.80
C LEU A 55 -5.85 -3.35 3.45
N TYR A 56 -4.84 -3.59 4.29
CA TYR A 56 -4.05 -2.51 4.90
C TYR A 56 -3.14 -1.78 3.91
N LEU A 57 -2.50 -2.47 2.98
CA LEU A 57 -1.64 -1.86 1.95
C LEU A 57 -2.45 -1.01 0.95
N GLU A 58 -3.67 -1.45 0.64
CA GLU A 58 -4.61 -0.71 -0.20
C GLU A 58 -5.22 0.50 0.53
N ALA A 59 -5.19 0.52 1.88
CA ALA A 59 -5.98 1.44 2.71
C ALA A 59 -5.25 2.66 3.30
N VAL A 60 -4.05 3.07 2.85
CA VAL A 60 -3.38 4.25 3.45
C VAL A 60 -2.98 5.26 2.36
N PRO A 61 -3.45 6.54 2.42
CA PRO A 61 -3.47 7.37 3.64
C PRO A 61 -4.74 8.21 3.83
N THR A 62 -5.84 7.63 4.32
CA THR A 62 -6.95 8.42 4.89
C THR A 62 -7.61 7.71 6.07
N GLY A 63 -6.89 7.66 7.20
CA GLY A 63 -7.43 7.88 8.55
C GLY A 63 -8.81 7.34 8.97
N ARG A 64 -9.30 6.21 8.46
CA ARG A 64 -10.48 5.52 9.03
C ARG A 64 -10.25 4.01 9.07
N VAL A 65 -9.84 3.54 10.24
CA VAL A 65 -9.95 2.12 10.58
C VAL A 65 -11.44 1.81 10.70
N LYS A 66 -11.97 1.03 9.75
CA LYS A 66 -13.41 0.70 9.62
C LYS A 66 -14.03 0.17 10.91
N ASP A 67 -13.25 -0.54 11.72
CA ASP A 67 -13.71 -1.21 12.94
C ASP A 67 -13.27 -0.48 14.22
N TRP A 68 -12.53 0.63 14.12
CA TRP A 68 -12.16 1.43 15.28
C TRP A 68 -13.30 2.39 15.62
N LYS A 69 -13.95 2.13 16.74
CA LYS A 69 -14.93 3.05 17.33
C LYS A 69 -14.28 3.80 18.48
N PRO A 70 -14.36 5.14 18.52
CA PRO A 70 -13.88 5.89 19.68
C PRO A 70 -14.72 5.51 20.92
N PRO A 71 -14.12 5.44 22.12
CA PRO A 71 -14.80 5.02 23.34
C PRO A 71 -16.01 5.91 23.71
N ALA A 72 -16.03 7.16 23.26
CA ALA A 72 -17.13 8.11 23.48
C ALA A 72 -18.25 8.04 22.41
N GLY A 73 -18.24 7.03 21.53
CA GLY A 73 -19.31 6.76 20.56
C GLY A 73 -19.39 7.71 19.35
N ARG A 74 -18.89 8.95 19.46
CA ARG A 74 -18.82 9.91 18.35
C ARG A 74 -17.39 10.13 17.90
N MET A 75 -17.17 10.19 16.58
CA MET A 75 -15.89 10.61 16.03
C MET A 75 -15.53 12.01 16.52
N PRO A 76 -14.29 12.25 16.98
CA PRO A 76 -13.85 13.60 17.26
C PRO A 76 -13.92 14.43 15.97
N LEU A 77 -14.51 15.62 16.05
CA LEU A 77 -14.50 16.58 14.94
C LEU A 77 -13.04 17.00 14.67
N SER A 78 -12.69 17.26 13.41
CA SER A 78 -11.37 17.81 13.08
C SER A 78 -11.17 19.16 13.80
N PRO A 79 -9.91 19.56 14.09
CA PRO A 79 -9.63 20.85 14.74
C PRO A 79 -10.29 22.06 14.03
N ASP A 80 -10.32 22.06 12.69
CA ASP A 80 -10.97 23.13 11.92
C ASP A 80 -12.49 23.13 12.08
N GLN A 81 -13.11 21.95 12.11
CA GLN A 81 -14.55 21.80 12.32
C GLN A 81 -14.96 22.22 13.75
N GLN A 82 -14.10 21.97 14.75
CA GLN A 82 -14.30 22.46 16.11
C GLN A 82 -14.26 23.99 16.17
N ARG A 83 -13.30 24.62 15.47
CA ARG A 83 -13.19 26.08 15.37
C ARG A 83 -14.43 26.70 14.73
N ALA A 84 -14.86 26.19 13.57
CA ALA A 84 -16.05 26.67 12.87
C ALA A 84 -17.34 26.51 13.72
N ASN A 85 -17.49 25.39 14.43
CA ASN A 85 -18.64 25.19 15.33
C ASN A 85 -18.61 26.17 16.51
N ARG A 86 -17.42 26.45 17.06
CA ARG A 86 -17.25 27.44 18.13
C ARG A 86 -17.63 28.84 17.66
N GLU A 87 -17.19 29.23 16.46
CA GLU A 87 -17.56 30.52 15.86
C GLU A 87 -19.06 30.65 15.64
N ARG A 88 -19.72 29.62 15.08
CA ARG A 88 -21.19 29.60 14.93
C ARG A 88 -21.92 29.71 16.27
N LEU A 89 -21.46 29.00 17.29
CA LEU A 89 -22.05 29.08 18.62
C LEU A 89 -21.87 30.48 19.22
N LEU A 90 -20.68 31.07 19.11
CA LEU A 90 -20.43 32.43 19.59
C LEU A 90 -21.23 33.48 18.84
N ALA A 91 -21.45 33.30 17.53
CA ALA A 91 -22.34 34.16 16.76
C ALA A 91 -23.80 34.03 17.24
N ALA A 92 -24.31 32.81 17.37
CA ALA A 92 -25.67 32.56 17.87
C ALA A 92 -25.90 33.09 19.29
N LEU A 93 -24.88 33.02 20.16
CA LEU A 93 -24.95 33.57 21.52
C LEU A 93 -24.79 35.09 21.57
N ARG A 94 -24.22 35.71 20.52
CA ARG A 94 -24.09 37.18 20.39
C ARG A 94 -25.37 37.85 19.90
N ASP A 95 -26.30 37.09 19.33
CA ASP A 95 -27.65 37.56 18.97
C ASP A 95 -28.70 37.08 20.00
N PRO A 96 -28.75 37.61 21.24
CA PRO A 96 -29.82 37.28 22.18
C PRO A 96 -31.07 38.17 21.98
N ALA A 97 -31.45 38.51 20.73
CA ALA A 97 -32.72 39.18 20.44
C ALA A 97 -33.02 39.28 18.93
N ALA A 98 -33.92 38.41 18.44
CA ALA A 98 -34.89 38.75 17.40
C ALA A 98 -36.23 38.15 17.84
#